data_AF-A0A3P6R4G2-F1
#
_entry.id   AF-A0A3P6R4G2-F1
#
_cell.length_a   1.000
_cell.length_b   1.000
_cell.length_c   1.000
_cell.angle_alpha   90.00
_cell.angle_beta   90.00
_cell.angle_gamma   90.00
#
_symmetry.space_group_name_H-M   'P 1'
#
loop_
_entity.id
_entity.type
_entity.pdbx_description
1 polymer ?
#
loop_
_entity_poly.entity_id
_entity_poly.type
_entity_poly.pdbx_seq_one_letter_code
_entity_poly.pdbx_strand_id
1 'polypeptide(L)'
;MTKDPDHRQIYRFVRTLFHSAQLTAECAIITLVYIERLLNYAEMDLCPSNWRRVVLGAIMLASKVWDDQAVWNVDYCQILRDTNVDDMNELERRFLECLDFNIEVPSSVYAKYYFDLRTLALANDLQLPLQPLYRERAKRLEAVSRVYEDKFNNFKRSYSAERIQTERRAPTVLS
;
A
#
# COMPACT_ATOMS: atom_id res chain seq x y z
N MET A 1 -21.30 -9.33 -30.53
CA MET A 1 -20.17 -8.42 -30.29
C MET A 1 -20.33 -7.86 -28.89
N THR A 2 -19.41 -8.19 -27.99
CA THR A 2 -19.38 -7.67 -26.62
C THR A 2 -19.01 -6.19 -26.66
N LYS A 3 -19.81 -5.34 -26.03
CA LYS A 3 -19.61 -3.87 -26.00
C LYS A 3 -18.52 -3.51 -24.99
N ASP A 4 -17.71 -2.50 -25.30
CA ASP A 4 -16.74 -1.95 -24.36
C ASP A 4 -17.39 -1.57 -23.02
N PRO A 5 -16.76 -1.94 -21.89
CA PRO A 5 -17.30 -1.60 -20.58
C PRO A 5 -17.26 -0.09 -20.38
N ASP A 6 -18.32 0.45 -19.80
CA ASP A 6 -18.33 1.84 -19.38
C ASP A 6 -17.42 2.04 -18.16
N HIS A 7 -16.75 3.20 -18.07
CA HIS A 7 -15.89 3.54 -16.93
C HIS A 7 -16.61 3.39 -15.58
N ARG A 8 -17.92 3.70 -15.52
CA ARG A 8 -18.74 3.52 -14.32
C ARG A 8 -18.89 2.05 -13.93
N GLN A 9 -18.95 1.15 -14.90
CA GLN A 9 -19.05 -0.28 -14.67
C GLN A 9 -17.73 -0.81 -14.08
N ILE A 10 -16.60 -0.41 -14.66
CA ILE A 10 -15.27 -0.76 -14.15
C ILE A 10 -15.10 -0.22 -12.73
N TYR A 11 -15.42 1.07 -12.51
CA TYR A 11 -15.34 1.69 -11.19
C TYR A 11 -16.20 0.98 -10.14
N ARG A 12 -17.46 0.65 -10.48
CA ARG A 12 -18.34 -0.09 -9.56
C ARG A 12 -17.76 -1.46 -9.21
N PHE A 13 -17.24 -2.18 -10.21
CA PHE A 13 -16.63 -3.50 -9.99
C PHE A 13 -15.45 -3.41 -9.02
N VAL A 14 -14.49 -2.51 -9.29
CA VAL A 14 -13.33 -2.30 -8.42
C VAL A 14 -13.77 -1.84 -7.04
N ARG A 15 -14.66 -0.84 -6.95
CA ARG A 15 -15.15 -0.33 -5.66
C ARG A 15 -15.84 -1.41 -4.83
N THR A 16 -16.63 -2.29 -5.43
CA THR A 16 -17.27 -3.39 -4.72
C THR A 16 -16.23 -4.33 -4.11
N LEU A 17 -15.21 -4.71 -4.88
CA LEU A 17 -14.14 -5.58 -4.38
C LEU A 17 -13.37 -4.92 -3.23
N PHE A 18 -12.93 -3.67 -3.42
CA PHE A 18 -12.18 -2.93 -2.40
C PHE A 18 -12.99 -2.73 -1.12
N HIS A 19 -14.27 -2.42 -1.24
CA HIS A 19 -15.13 -2.26 -0.08
C HIS A 19 -15.39 -3.57 0.65
N SER A 20 -15.73 -4.64 -0.08
CA SER A 20 -16.06 -5.94 0.52
C SER A 20 -14.85 -6.66 1.11
N ALA A 21 -13.69 -6.58 0.45
CA ALA A 21 -12.44 -7.18 0.94
C ALA A 21 -11.61 -6.20 1.79
N GLN A 22 -12.13 -5.01 2.11
CA GLN A 22 -11.49 -3.99 2.95
C GLN A 22 -10.09 -3.56 2.49
N LEU A 23 -9.86 -3.54 1.17
CA LEU A 23 -8.55 -3.26 0.58
C LEU A 23 -8.19 -1.77 0.67
N THR A 24 -6.89 -1.52 0.85
CA THR A 24 -6.32 -0.18 1.02
C THR A 24 -5.98 0.52 -0.29
N ALA A 25 -5.70 1.83 -0.25
CA ALA A 25 -5.31 2.59 -1.45
C ALA A 25 -3.96 2.13 -2.02
N GLU A 26 -3.07 1.67 -1.15
CA GLU A 26 -1.78 1.08 -1.51
C GLU A 26 -1.98 -0.18 -2.36
N CYS A 27 -2.93 -1.04 -2.00
CA CYS A 27 -3.31 -2.22 -2.79
C CYS A 27 -3.83 -1.84 -4.20
N ALA A 28 -4.51 -0.69 -4.34
CA ALA A 28 -4.94 -0.19 -5.66
C ALA A 28 -3.75 0.19 -6.54
N ILE A 29 -2.69 0.75 -5.97
CA ILE A 29 -1.47 1.10 -6.72
C ILE A 29 -0.76 -0.17 -7.18
N ILE A 30 -0.60 -1.17 -6.30
CA ILE A 30 -0.01 -2.47 -6.66
C ILE A 30 -0.84 -3.17 -7.74
N THR A 31 -2.17 -3.15 -7.63
CA THR A 31 -3.08 -3.67 -8.65
C THR A 31 -2.80 -3.04 -10.02
N LEU A 32 -2.63 -1.71 -10.08
CA LEU A 32 -2.35 -1.00 -11.32
C LEU A 32 -0.99 -1.40 -11.91
N VAL A 33 0.05 -1.55 -11.07
CA VAL A 33 1.37 -2.06 -11.50
C VAL A 33 1.24 -3.44 -12.15
N TYR A 34 0.48 -4.34 -11.53
CA TYR A 34 0.29 -5.70 -12.05
C TYR A 34 -0.49 -5.73 -13.36
N ILE A 35 -1.53 -4.91 -13.51
CA ILE A 35 -2.24 -4.77 -14.78
C ILE A 35 -1.25 -4.31 -15.85
N GLU A 36 -0.49 -3.23 -15.61
CA GLU A 36 0.44 -2.71 -16.62
C GLU A 36 1.56 -3.69 -16.96
N ARG A 37 2.11 -4.44 -16.00
CA ARG A 37 3.05 -5.53 -16.28
C ARG A 37 2.42 -6.58 -17.18
N LEU A 38 1.19 -6.98 -16.90
CA LEU A 38 0.49 -7.99 -17.69
C LEU A 38 0.28 -7.54 -19.14
N LEU A 39 -0.13 -6.28 -19.36
CA LEU A 39 -0.32 -5.75 -20.71
C LEU A 39 0.99 -5.67 -21.50
N ASN A 40 2.08 -5.30 -20.83
CA ASN A 40 3.38 -5.15 -21.49
C ASN A 40 4.15 -6.46 -21.66
N TYR A 41 4.09 -7.37 -20.68
CA TYR A 41 4.90 -8.60 -20.67
C TYR A 41 4.20 -9.77 -21.36
N ALA A 42 2.88 -9.88 -21.20
CA ALA A 42 2.10 -10.97 -21.80
C ALA A 42 1.54 -10.59 -23.19
N GLU A 43 1.90 -9.40 -23.72
CA GLU A 43 1.38 -8.82 -24.96
C GLU A 43 -0.16 -8.93 -25.05
N MET A 44 -0.83 -8.80 -23.91
CA MET A 44 -2.26 -9.00 -23.81
C MET A 44 -2.98 -7.66 -23.84
N ASP A 45 -3.91 -7.51 -24.77
CA ASP A 45 -4.78 -6.34 -24.81
C ASP A 45 -6.00 -6.49 -23.89
N LEU A 46 -6.38 -5.38 -23.25
CA LEU A 46 -7.68 -5.29 -22.56
C LEU A 46 -8.80 -5.20 -23.59
N CYS A 47 -9.66 -6.21 -23.56
CA CYS A 47 -10.84 -6.34 -24.40
C CYS A 47 -12.11 -6.44 -23.54
N PRO A 48 -13.29 -6.18 -24.11
CA PRO A 48 -14.58 -6.34 -23.43
C PRO A 48 -14.81 -7.71 -22.79
N SER A 49 -14.18 -8.75 -23.32
CA SER A 49 -14.31 -10.14 -22.86
C SER A 49 -13.39 -10.50 -21.70
N ASN A 50 -12.24 -9.83 -21.52
CA ASN A 50 -11.21 -10.25 -20.55
C ASN A 50 -10.98 -9.24 -19.41
N TRP A 51 -11.35 -7.96 -19.57
CA TRP A 51 -10.99 -6.90 -18.62
C TRP A 51 -11.38 -7.24 -17.18
N ARG A 52 -12.55 -7.85 -16.98
CA ARG A 52 -13.07 -8.19 -15.66
C ARG A 52 -12.20 -9.25 -14.98
N ARG A 53 -11.74 -10.26 -15.73
CA ARG A 53 -10.86 -11.32 -15.22
C ARG A 53 -9.45 -10.78 -14.96
N VAL A 54 -8.93 -9.92 -15.84
CA VAL A 54 -7.62 -9.28 -15.65
C VAL A 54 -7.60 -8.42 -14.39
N VAL A 55 -8.58 -7.52 -14.24
CA VAL A 55 -8.69 -6.66 -13.07
C VAL A 55 -8.89 -7.48 -11.80
N LEU A 56 -9.73 -8.53 -11.84
CA LEU A 56 -9.93 -9.41 -10.69
C LEU A 56 -8.64 -10.13 -10.27
N GLY A 57 -7.93 -10.75 -11.22
CA GLY A 57 -6.68 -11.45 -10.94
C GLY A 57 -5.61 -10.52 -10.36
N ALA A 58 -5.51 -9.29 -10.90
CA ALA A 58 -4.59 -8.28 -10.38
C ALA A 58 -4.92 -7.88 -8.94
N ILE A 59 -6.20 -7.64 -8.62
CA ILE A 59 -6.67 -7.28 -7.28
C ILE A 59 -6.41 -8.42 -6.29
N MET A 60 -6.77 -9.65 -6.67
CA MET A 60 -6.56 -10.83 -5.82
C MET A 60 -5.07 -10.98 -5.50
N LEU A 61 -4.20 -10.93 -6.50
CA LEU A 61 -2.78 -11.08 -6.29
C LEU A 61 -2.18 -9.92 -5.48
N ALA A 62 -2.57 -8.67 -5.79
CA ALA A 62 -2.14 -7.50 -5.04
C ALA A 62 -2.53 -7.58 -3.56
N SER A 63 -3.76 -8.00 -3.27
CA SER A 63 -4.23 -8.18 -1.89
C SER A 63 -3.39 -9.21 -1.14
N LYS A 64 -3.04 -10.33 -1.77
CA LYS A 64 -2.24 -11.37 -1.10
C LYS A 64 -0.80 -10.98 -0.84
N VAL A 65 -0.22 -10.15 -1.71
CA VAL A 65 1.17 -9.72 -1.60
C VAL A 65 1.33 -8.54 -0.65
N TRP A 66 0.33 -7.64 -0.61
CA TRP A 66 0.44 -6.36 0.08
C TRP A 66 -0.41 -6.24 1.33
N ASP A 67 -1.48 -7.03 1.46
CA ASP A 67 -2.39 -6.99 2.61
C ASP A 67 -2.05 -8.10 3.61
N ASP A 68 -1.65 -7.70 4.82
CA ASP A 68 -1.36 -8.63 5.93
C ASP A 68 -2.59 -9.44 6.36
N GLN A 69 -3.81 -9.03 5.98
CA GLN A 69 -5.07 -9.70 6.28
C GLN A 69 -5.84 -10.07 5.00
N ALA A 70 -5.13 -10.55 3.98
CA ALA A 70 -5.74 -10.97 2.72
C ALA A 70 -6.88 -11.98 2.92
N VAL A 71 -8.00 -11.73 2.25
CA VAL A 71 -9.17 -12.63 2.25
C VAL A 71 -8.90 -13.89 1.42
N TRP A 72 -9.60 -14.98 1.75
CA TRP A 72 -9.45 -16.25 1.04
C TRP A 72 -10.18 -16.23 -0.30
N ASN A 73 -9.78 -17.09 -1.24
CA ASN A 73 -10.43 -17.18 -2.56
C ASN A 73 -11.94 -17.51 -2.47
N VAL A 74 -12.35 -18.26 -1.44
CA VAL A 74 -13.78 -18.55 -1.17
C VAL A 74 -14.59 -17.31 -0.83
N ASP A 75 -13.97 -16.31 -0.19
CA ASP A 75 -14.63 -15.05 0.17
C ASP A 75 -14.94 -14.24 -1.09
N TYR A 76 -14.02 -14.23 -2.07
CA TYR A 76 -14.27 -13.58 -3.36
C TYR A 76 -15.43 -14.23 -4.14
N CYS A 77 -15.65 -15.55 -4.01
CA CYS A 77 -16.82 -16.21 -4.59
C CYS A 77 -18.14 -15.69 -3.98
N GLN A 78 -18.15 -15.37 -2.68
CA GLN A 78 -19.31 -14.79 -2.02
C GLN A 78 -19.58 -13.36 -2.51
N ILE A 79 -18.53 -12.60 -2.81
CA ILE A 79 -18.62 -11.22 -3.33
C ILE A 79 -19.16 -11.23 -4.77
N LEU A 80 -18.64 -12.11 -5.62
CA LEU A 80 -18.93 -12.12 -7.07
C LEU A 80 -20.14 -12.96 -7.47
N ARG A 81 -20.61 -13.86 -6.59
CA ARG A 81 -21.81 -14.73 -6.70
C ARG A 81 -21.86 -15.71 -7.89
N ASP A 82 -21.16 -15.42 -8.99
CA ASP A 82 -21.15 -16.19 -10.24
C ASP A 82 -19.80 -16.89 -10.50
N THR A 83 -18.96 -17.07 -9.47
CA THR A 83 -17.62 -17.69 -9.59
C THR A 83 -17.47 -18.83 -8.60
N ASN A 84 -16.79 -19.90 -9.00
CA ASN A 84 -16.43 -21.00 -8.11
C ASN A 84 -14.98 -20.85 -7.60
N VAL A 85 -14.62 -21.59 -6.56
CA VAL A 85 -13.29 -21.49 -5.94
C VAL A 85 -12.17 -22.01 -6.86
N ASP A 86 -12.42 -23.06 -7.64
CA ASP A 86 -11.44 -23.62 -8.58
C ASP A 86 -11.06 -22.63 -9.70
N ASP A 87 -12.04 -21.89 -10.22
CA ASP A 87 -11.89 -20.83 -11.20
C ASP A 87 -11.06 -19.66 -10.65
N MET A 88 -11.24 -19.34 -9.36
CA MET A 88 -10.46 -18.32 -8.67
C MET A 88 -9.01 -18.76 -8.44
N ASN A 89 -8.82 -20.02 -8.05
CA ASN A 89 -7.48 -20.62 -7.91
C ASN A 89 -6.76 -20.70 -9.26
N GLU A 90 -7.46 -21.11 -10.32
CA GLU A 90 -6.95 -21.10 -11.69
C GLU A 90 -6.55 -19.70 -12.11
N LEU A 91 -7.43 -18.71 -11.91
CA LEU A 91 -7.17 -17.32 -12.28
C LEU A 91 -5.91 -16.79 -11.61
N GLU A 92 -5.74 -17.02 -10.31
CA GLU A 92 -4.56 -16.61 -9.56
C GLU A 92 -3.28 -17.25 -10.10
N ARG A 93 -3.30 -18.57 -10.33
CA ARG A 93 -2.14 -19.28 -10.87
C ARG A 93 -1.80 -18.78 -12.28
N ARG A 94 -2.78 -18.61 -13.15
CA ARG A 94 -2.58 -18.06 -14.51
C ARG A 94 -2.03 -16.65 -14.48
N PHE A 95 -2.50 -15.82 -13.56
CA PHE A 95 -2.01 -14.46 -13.41
C PHE A 95 -0.54 -14.44 -12.98
N LEU A 96 -0.14 -15.31 -12.05
CA LEU A 96 1.26 -15.50 -11.66
C LEU A 96 2.14 -15.98 -12.82
N GLU A 97 1.67 -16.97 -13.60
CA GLU A 97 2.35 -17.46 -14.79
C GLU A 97 2.57 -16.32 -15.81
N CYS A 98 1.55 -15.48 -16.05
CA CYS A 98 1.67 -14.36 -16.99
C CYS A 98 2.58 -13.23 -16.49
N LEU A 99 2.77 -13.11 -15.18
CA LEU A 99 3.76 -12.19 -14.60
C LEU A 99 5.17 -12.78 -14.53
N ASP A 100 5.37 -14.01 -15.01
CA ASP A 100 6.61 -14.78 -14.80
C ASP A 100 7.03 -14.79 -13.32
N PHE A 101 6.03 -14.88 -12.43
CA PHE A 101 6.19 -14.83 -10.97
C PHE A 101 6.89 -13.56 -10.44
N ASN A 102 7.02 -12.50 -11.26
CA ASN A 102 7.58 -11.22 -10.86
C ASN A 102 6.54 -10.39 -10.08
N ILE A 103 6.37 -10.76 -8.82
CA ILE A 103 5.45 -10.10 -7.87
C ILE A 103 6.11 -8.97 -7.09
N GLU A 104 7.42 -8.83 -7.13
CA GLU A 104 8.10 -7.78 -6.36
C GLU A 104 7.79 -6.41 -6.97
N VAL A 105 7.33 -5.48 -6.13
CA VAL A 105 7.15 -4.08 -6.50
C VAL A 105 8.12 -3.22 -5.70
N PRO A 106 9.26 -2.81 -6.30
CA PRO A 106 10.21 -1.94 -5.63
C PRO A 106 9.56 -0.61 -5.22
N SER A 107 10.02 -0.02 -4.11
CA SER A 107 9.50 1.26 -3.61
C SER A 107 9.58 2.39 -4.63
N SER A 108 10.59 2.37 -5.51
CA SER A 108 10.74 3.34 -6.60
C SER A 108 9.63 3.21 -7.64
N VAL A 109 9.22 1.98 -7.97
CA VAL A 109 8.09 1.71 -8.87
C VAL A 109 6.81 2.18 -8.21
N TYR A 110 6.54 1.75 -6.98
CA TYR A 110 5.37 2.21 -6.23
C TYR A 110 5.26 3.75 -6.19
N ALA A 111 6.36 4.43 -5.83
CA ALA A 111 6.41 5.88 -5.75
C ALA A 111 6.10 6.56 -7.09
N LYS A 112 6.63 6.02 -8.20
CA LYS A 112 6.33 6.51 -9.55
C LYS A 112 4.82 6.49 -9.81
N TYR A 113 4.17 5.33 -9.65
CA TYR A 113 2.73 5.20 -9.88
C TYR A 113 1.90 6.09 -8.96
N TYR A 114 2.30 6.21 -7.69
CA TYR A 114 1.65 7.12 -6.75
C TYR A 114 1.69 8.58 -7.23
N PHE A 115 2.86 9.08 -7.65
CA PHE A 115 3.00 10.46 -8.12
C PHE A 115 2.31 10.69 -9.46
N ASP A 116 2.32 9.72 -10.36
CA ASP A 116 1.61 9.80 -11.64
C ASP A 116 0.10 9.89 -11.42
N LEU A 117 -0.48 9.00 -10.60
CA LEU A 117 -1.89 9.04 -10.23
C LEU A 117 -2.28 10.34 -9.52
N ARG A 118 -1.42 10.83 -8.64
CA ARG A 118 -1.62 12.11 -7.95
C ARG A 118 -1.68 13.26 -8.95
N THR A 119 -0.77 13.30 -9.90
CA THR A 119 -0.72 14.32 -10.94
C THR A 119 -1.97 14.28 -11.81
N LEU A 120 -2.41 13.08 -12.20
CA LEU A 120 -3.67 12.88 -12.92
C LEU A 120 -4.89 13.34 -12.10
N ALA A 121 -4.94 13.05 -10.81
CA ALA A 121 -6.03 13.48 -9.95
C ALA A 121 -6.13 15.00 -9.86
N LEU A 122 -4.99 15.70 -9.70
CA LEU A 122 -4.94 17.16 -9.70
C LEU A 122 -5.34 17.76 -11.05
N ALA A 123 -4.92 17.16 -12.16
CA ALA A 123 -5.29 17.59 -13.50
C ALA A 123 -6.78 17.39 -13.82
N ASN A 124 -7.48 16.54 -13.06
CA ASN A 124 -8.91 16.26 -13.20
C ASN A 124 -9.75 16.81 -12.03
N ASP A 125 -9.22 17.81 -11.30
CA ASP A 125 -9.90 18.50 -10.19
C ASP A 125 -10.42 17.57 -9.06
N LEU A 126 -9.80 16.40 -8.90
CA LEU A 126 -10.14 15.49 -7.81
C LEU A 126 -9.50 15.97 -6.51
N GLN A 127 -10.33 16.16 -5.48
CA GLN A 127 -9.85 16.54 -4.14
C GLN A 127 -9.12 15.38 -3.48
N LEU A 128 -7.80 15.50 -3.32
CA LEU A 128 -7.00 14.51 -2.61
C LEU A 128 -6.99 14.82 -1.10
N PRO A 129 -7.32 13.84 -0.24
CA PRO A 129 -7.32 14.04 1.22
C PRO A 129 -5.91 14.26 1.78
N LEU A 130 -4.88 13.72 1.11
CA LEU A 130 -3.48 13.88 1.51
C LEU A 130 -2.87 15.11 0.83
N GLN A 131 -2.91 16.24 1.53
CA GLN A 131 -2.01 17.33 1.20
C GLN A 131 -0.56 16.84 1.30
N PRO A 132 0.34 17.24 0.39
CA PRO A 132 1.77 17.00 0.61
C PRO A 132 2.12 17.56 1.99
N LEU A 133 3.07 16.95 2.71
CA LEU A 133 3.72 17.65 3.81
C LEU A 133 4.37 18.90 3.21
N TYR A 134 3.63 20.01 3.23
CA TYR A 134 4.17 21.28 2.76
C TYR A 134 5.41 21.59 3.60
N ARG A 135 6.39 22.22 2.98
CA ARG A 135 7.75 22.40 3.54
C ARG A 135 7.74 22.92 4.98
N GLU A 136 6.73 23.70 5.33
CA GLU A 136 6.56 24.29 6.65
C GLU A 136 5.88 23.34 7.67
N ARG A 137 5.05 22.37 7.27
CA ARG A 137 4.63 21.25 8.14
C ARG A 137 5.77 20.25 8.38
N ALA A 138 6.59 19.99 7.36
CA ALA A 138 7.80 19.18 7.50
C ALA A 138 8.79 19.82 8.49
N LYS A 139 9.06 21.12 8.35
CA LYS A 139 9.89 21.88 9.30
C LYS A 139 9.33 21.89 10.72
N ARG A 140 8.00 22.01 10.89
CA ARG A 140 7.37 21.92 12.23
C ARG A 140 7.57 20.54 12.84
N LEU A 141 7.38 19.47 12.07
CA LEU A 141 7.63 18.10 12.55
C LEU A 141 9.09 17.89 12.95
N GLU A 142 10.05 18.37 12.15
CA GLU A 142 11.49 18.31 12.47
C GLU A 142 11.81 19.08 13.76
N ALA A 143 11.26 20.29 13.92
CA ALA A 143 11.46 21.09 15.13
C ALA A 143 10.89 20.41 16.37
N VAL A 144 9.70 19.80 16.27
CA VAL A 144 9.10 19.03 17.36
C VAL A 144 9.96 17.81 17.70
N SER A 145 10.46 17.07 16.70
CA SER A 145 11.34 15.91 16.91
C SER A 145 12.61 16.29 17.66
N ARG A 146 13.27 17.39 17.28
CA ARG A 146 14.47 17.89 17.99
C ARG A 146 14.19 18.23 19.45
N VAL A 147 13.06 18.88 19.74
CA VAL A 147 12.68 19.22 21.12
C VAL A 147 12.49 17.95 21.97
N TYR A 148 11.95 16.88 21.40
CA TYR A 148 11.82 15.59 22.09
C TYR A 148 13.18 14.91 22.30
N GLU A 149 14.08 14.94 21.31
CA GLU A 149 15.45 14.43 21.44
C GLU A 149 16.24 15.19 22.51
N ASP A 150 16.12 16.52 22.55
CA ASP A 150 16.79 17.36 23.55
C ASP A 150 16.26 17.08 24.96
N LYS A 151 14.94 16.93 25.12
CA LYS A 151 14.33 16.51 26.39
C LYS A 151 14.83 15.14 26.83
N PHE A 152 14.89 14.18 25.91
CA PHE A 152 15.36 12.84 26.17
C PHE A 152 16.85 12.81 26.55
N ASN A 153 17.68 13.59 25.87
CA ASN A 153 19.11 13.71 26.17
C ASN A 153 19.37 14.46 27.48
N ASN A 154 18.60 15.51 27.80
CA ASN A 154 18.68 16.17 29.09
C ASN A 154 18.24 15.24 30.24
N PHE A 155 17.19 14.45 30.04
CA PHE A 155 16.78 13.43 30.99
C PHE A 155 17.93 12.43 31.26
N LYS A 156 18.59 11.90 30.22
CA LYS A 156 19.78 11.04 30.39
C LYS A 156 20.93 11.73 31.14
N ARG A 157 21.17 13.01 30.88
CA ARG A 157 22.22 13.79 31.57
C ARG A 157 21.91 14.00 33.05
N SER A 158 20.65 14.23 33.43
CA SER A 158 20.24 14.35 34.84
C SER A 158 20.43 13.03 35.60
N TYR A 159 20.06 11.87 35.02
CA TYR A 159 20.34 10.57 35.65
C TYR A 159 21.85 10.31 35.83
N SER A 160 22.66 10.76 34.89
CA SER A 160 24.12 10.61 34.96
C SER A 160 24.73 11.51 36.05
N ALA A 161 24.23 12.74 36.20
CA ALA A 161 24.68 13.67 37.23
C ALA A 161 24.26 13.24 38.64
N GLU A 162 23.06 12.66 38.80
CA GLU A 162 22.61 12.08 40.07
C GLU A 162 23.50 10.90 40.48
N ARG A 163 23.91 10.05 39.54
CA ARG A 163 24.82 8.92 39.80
C ARG A 163 26.20 9.36 40.31
N ILE A 164 26.74 10.47 39.79
CA ILE A 164 28.02 11.06 40.24
C ILE A 164 27.89 11.70 41.64
N GLN A 165 26.73 12.26 41.98
CA GLN A 165 26.50 12.83 43.32
C GLN A 165 26.37 11.75 44.40
N THR A 166 25.81 10.58 44.07
CA THR A 166 25.70 9.44 45.00
C THR A 166 27.08 8.82 45.28
N GLU A 167 27.96 8.73 44.28
CA GLU A 167 29.32 8.18 44.45
C GLU A 167 30.27 9.10 45.23
N ARG A 168 30.06 10.43 45.21
CA ARG A 168 30.85 11.39 46.01
C ARG A 168 30.46 11.46 47.49
N ARG A 169 29.38 10.77 47.91
CA ARG A 169 28.90 10.72 49.30
C ARG A 169 29.31 9.45 50.06
N ALA A 170 30.29 8.69 49.58
CA ALA A 170 30.91 7.65 50.40
C ALA A 170 31.82 8.31 51.46
N PRO A 171 31.60 8.10 52.77
CA PRO A 171 32.48 8.65 53.79
C PRO A 171 33.83 7.95 53.75
N THR A 172 34.92 8.70 53.62
CA THR A 172 36.27 8.22 53.89
C THR A 172 36.35 7.90 55.39
N VAL A 173 36.32 6.62 55.73
CA VAL A 173 36.58 6.16 57.10
C VAL A 173 38.08 6.28 57.34
N LEU A 174 38.48 7.27 58.15
CA LEU A 174 39.80 7.33 58.76
C LEU A 174 39.72 6.68 60.14
N SER A 175 40.40 5.54 60.28
CA SER A 175 41.03 4.91 61.47
C SER A 175 40.81 3.40 61.47
#